data_AF-A0AAN1WHU0-F1
#
_entry.id   AF-A0AAN1WHU0-F1
#
_cell.length_a   1.000
_cell.length_b   1.000
_cell.length_c   1.000
_cell.angle_alpha   90.00
_cell.angle_beta   90.00
_cell.angle_gamma   90.00
#
_symmetry.space_group_name_H-M   'P 1'
#
loop_
_entity.id
_entity.type
_entity.pdbx_description
1 polymer ?
#
loop_
_entity_poly.entity_id
_entity_poly.type
_entity_poly.pdbx_seq_one_letter_code
_entity_poly.pdbx_strand_id
1 'polypeptide(L)'
;MNVRIIAALGCTLALASCDGNDISSSSAPSPTSSSPSNVASSSVSVVPSSSAVFSSSSSLASSISSASLSSVASSSPAAPQNTITIEEGSNAICSATGVIESNHAGFGGAGFFNGDNTVGAGITYSVKTADNGNATLQIRYANGSGSARNATVSINDGAGGATDVSFSTTGEWSNWQTLNTTVFLNAGDNTITINSAAAEGLANIDAITLSGSEIAAGSCDGVETSSSPNTASSTSNSSSGGVITPPPGAKADPSMGGYANIAGHGLSTTTGGDGGRTVSVSNYADLARYALSDEVLIIKVSGTIKAPADVKMMDVKSNKTIIGQGSGATIDGFGFDVNGWLPEQIAAFGKTCSPDKKNSFTPTSNVIIRNLIFKNAADDSINIQCYSHHVWVDHNTFYAAYDGSVDTKRGSDLVTISFNKFSQTGKTSLVGHSDNNGDQDSGYLRVTYHHNWFDRPNNRTPRVRFGHVHTYNNYYDNNDSCMRIGPGGKIYAEANYVKDAGKILKASENEGSLTWTSSNIWDKNEFGDVGSDKLDADQSVQKPPYSSNVGPAPTSPPPAGAGRL
;
A
#
# COMPACT_ATOMS: atom_id res chain seq x y z
N MET A 1 16.78 -27.19 -65.90
CA MET A 1 17.14 -25.76 -65.95
C MET A 1 16.26 -25.02 -64.94
N ASN A 2 16.73 -24.14 -64.06
CA ASN A 2 18.12 -23.77 -63.72
C ASN A 2 18.25 -23.49 -62.21
N VAL A 3 19.48 -23.65 -61.69
CA VAL A 3 19.86 -23.34 -60.29
C VAL A 3 20.46 -21.93 -60.21
N ARG A 4 20.22 -21.19 -59.11
CA ARG A 4 21.03 -20.08 -58.54
C ARG A 4 20.32 -19.50 -57.29
N ILE A 5 20.99 -18.95 -56.27
CA ILE A 5 22.33 -19.23 -55.70
C ILE A 5 22.35 -18.70 -54.25
N ILE A 6 23.31 -19.12 -53.43
CA ILE A 6 23.46 -18.71 -52.01
C ILE A 6 24.08 -17.30 -51.89
N ALA A 7 23.64 -16.53 -50.89
CA ALA A 7 24.46 -15.51 -50.26
C ALA A 7 24.15 -15.45 -48.75
N ALA A 8 25.17 -15.61 -47.91
CA ALA A 8 25.10 -15.43 -46.47
C ALA A 8 26.25 -14.53 -46.02
N LEU A 9 25.97 -13.56 -45.15
CA LEU A 9 26.98 -12.82 -44.41
C LEU A 9 26.82 -13.15 -42.92
N GLY A 10 27.80 -13.87 -42.37
CA GLY A 10 28.06 -13.84 -40.94
C GLY A 10 29.03 -12.71 -40.64
N CYS A 11 28.83 -12.00 -39.53
CA CYS A 11 29.83 -11.11 -38.96
C CYS A 11 29.99 -11.43 -37.48
N THR A 12 31.17 -11.94 -37.12
CA THR A 12 31.50 -12.35 -35.75
C THR A 12 32.24 -11.22 -35.05
N LEU A 13 31.77 -10.79 -33.88
CA LEU A 13 32.59 -10.04 -32.92
C LEU A 13 32.62 -10.76 -31.56
N ALA A 14 33.76 -10.71 -30.91
CA ALA A 14 34.03 -11.33 -29.61
C ALA A 14 34.28 -10.26 -28.53
N LEU A 15 34.40 -10.72 -27.28
CA LEU A 15 34.58 -9.90 -26.07
C LEU A 15 36.07 -9.63 -25.73
N ALA A 16 36.27 -8.81 -24.68
CA ALA A 16 37.53 -8.42 -24.01
C ALA A 16 38.35 -7.31 -24.73
N SER A 17 39.10 -6.43 -24.04
CA SER A 17 39.33 -6.27 -22.58
C SER A 17 39.62 -4.79 -22.19
N CYS A 18 39.88 -4.55 -20.90
CA CYS A 18 40.15 -3.25 -20.27
C CYS A 18 41.52 -2.61 -20.59
N ASP A 19 41.59 -1.27 -20.47
CA ASP A 19 42.65 -0.40 -19.90
C ASP A 19 42.30 1.08 -20.25
N GLY A 20 42.71 2.17 -19.57
CA GLY A 20 43.43 2.35 -18.29
C GLY A 20 44.12 3.73 -18.21
N ASN A 21 43.63 4.66 -17.37
CA ASN A 21 44.22 6.00 -17.04
C ASN A 21 44.33 7.04 -18.22
N ASP A 22 44.54 8.36 -18.06
CA ASP A 22 44.68 9.25 -16.89
C ASP A 22 44.32 10.75 -17.15
N ILE A 23 43.92 11.47 -16.08
CA ILE A 23 44.16 12.90 -15.69
C ILE A 23 43.91 14.13 -16.63
N SER A 24 43.45 15.24 -15.98
CA SER A 24 43.35 16.68 -16.36
C SER A 24 41.98 17.16 -16.90
N SER A 25 41.17 17.98 -16.21
CA SER A 25 41.31 19.40 -15.76
C SER A 25 41.28 20.42 -16.92
N SER A 26 40.57 21.57 -16.89
CA SER A 26 40.15 22.39 -15.74
C SER A 26 39.02 23.41 -16.05
N SER A 27 38.46 24.04 -15.01
CA SER A 27 37.90 25.41 -14.92
C SER A 27 36.78 25.91 -15.87
N ALA A 28 35.65 26.33 -15.28
CA ALA A 28 34.71 27.34 -15.83
C ALA A 28 35.25 28.78 -15.59
N PRO A 29 34.65 29.88 -16.14
CA PRO A 29 33.35 30.40 -15.62
C PRO A 29 32.42 31.10 -16.64
N SER A 30 31.23 31.52 -16.20
CA SER A 30 30.38 32.54 -16.86
C SER A 30 30.71 33.95 -16.33
N PRO A 31 30.26 35.07 -16.96
CA PRO A 31 29.01 35.70 -16.50
C PRO A 31 28.22 36.64 -17.48
N THR A 32 26.97 36.95 -17.08
CA THR A 32 26.21 38.24 -17.22
C THR A 32 25.87 38.92 -18.57
N SER A 33 24.56 38.89 -18.90
CA SER A 33 23.63 40.01 -19.19
C SER A 33 23.88 41.10 -20.27
N SER A 34 22.84 41.36 -21.08
CA SER A 34 22.24 42.71 -21.29
C SER A 34 20.96 42.65 -22.16
N SER A 35 20.15 43.71 -22.16
CA SER A 35 18.95 43.90 -23.01
C SER A 35 19.04 45.25 -23.75
N PRO A 36 18.26 45.45 -24.82
CA PRO A 36 17.34 46.61 -24.82
C PRO A 36 15.96 46.33 -25.50
N SER A 37 15.13 47.37 -25.61
CA SER A 37 13.68 47.33 -25.89
C SER A 37 13.24 48.21 -27.08
N ASN A 38 11.99 48.01 -27.55
CA ASN A 38 11.06 48.99 -28.18
C ASN A 38 9.69 48.28 -28.44
N VAL A 39 8.49 48.76 -28.05
CA VAL A 39 7.69 49.95 -28.50
C VAL A 39 7.00 49.68 -29.87
N ALA A 40 5.68 49.84 -30.10
CA ALA A 40 4.68 50.77 -29.51
C ALA A 40 3.18 50.29 -29.42
N SER A 41 2.39 51.08 -28.68
CA SER A 41 0.91 51.36 -28.62
C SER A 41 -0.10 50.66 -29.57
N SER A 42 -1.34 50.36 -29.14
CA SER A 42 -2.42 51.31 -28.73
C SER A 42 -3.60 50.53 -28.07
N SER A 43 -4.20 50.85 -26.91
CA SER A 43 -4.89 52.05 -26.34
C SER A 43 -6.41 52.16 -26.62
N VAL A 44 -7.27 52.06 -25.59
CA VAL A 44 -8.48 52.91 -25.28
C VAL A 44 -9.24 52.37 -24.03
N SER A 45 -9.96 53.25 -23.31
CA SER A 45 -10.64 53.04 -22.00
C SER A 45 -11.96 53.90 -21.92
N VAL A 46 -12.78 54.03 -20.84
CA VAL A 46 -12.62 53.72 -19.40
C VAL A 46 -13.98 53.54 -18.63
N VAL A 47 -14.35 52.30 -18.27
CA VAL A 47 -15.19 51.87 -17.10
C VAL A 47 -16.67 52.43 -16.98
N PRO A 48 -17.46 52.44 -15.84
CA PRO A 48 -18.85 51.90 -15.84
C PRO A 48 -19.97 52.82 -15.24
N SER A 49 -21.22 52.31 -15.08
CA SER A 49 -22.00 52.32 -13.80
C SER A 49 -23.53 51.98 -13.88
N SER A 50 -23.96 51.03 -13.04
CA SER A 50 -25.08 51.08 -12.05
C SER A 50 -26.57 51.37 -12.38
N SER A 51 -27.43 50.48 -11.81
CA SER A 51 -28.72 50.73 -11.11
C SER A 51 -30.07 51.00 -11.84
N ALA A 52 -31.07 50.13 -11.61
CA ALA A 52 -32.49 50.48 -11.34
C ALA A 52 -33.30 49.25 -10.82
N VAL A 53 -34.38 49.47 -10.05
CA VAL A 53 -35.33 48.45 -9.53
C VAL A 53 -36.72 49.10 -9.36
N PHE A 54 -37.84 48.41 -9.64
CA PHE A 54 -39.08 48.35 -8.80
C PHE A 54 -40.24 47.52 -9.42
N SER A 55 -41.23 47.19 -8.56
CA SER A 55 -42.47 46.38 -8.73
C SER A 55 -43.52 46.98 -9.71
N SER A 56 -44.68 46.40 -10.05
CA SER A 56 -45.64 45.47 -9.38
C SER A 56 -46.55 44.76 -10.45
N SER A 57 -47.67 44.04 -10.22
CA SER A 57 -48.50 43.65 -9.05
C SER A 57 -49.49 42.51 -9.40
N SER A 58 -50.19 41.95 -8.38
CA SER A 58 -51.60 41.42 -8.39
C SER A 58 -52.03 40.25 -9.31
N SER A 59 -52.98 39.37 -8.97
CA SER A 59 -53.60 38.96 -7.68
C SER A 59 -54.67 37.86 -7.90
N LEU A 60 -54.89 36.95 -6.94
CA LEU A 60 -56.22 36.47 -6.46
C LEU A 60 -56.08 35.46 -5.30
N ALA A 61 -57.08 35.36 -4.41
CA ALA A 61 -57.04 34.52 -3.20
C ALA A 61 -58.43 34.16 -2.62
N SER A 62 -58.57 32.93 -2.12
CA SER A 62 -59.62 32.44 -1.18
C SER A 62 -59.40 30.92 -0.97
N SER A 63 -58.95 30.35 0.17
CA SER A 63 -59.44 30.34 1.57
C SER A 63 -60.38 29.17 1.89
N ILE A 64 -60.09 28.36 2.92
CA ILE A 64 -61.08 27.68 3.79
C ILE A 64 -60.42 27.18 5.10
N SER A 65 -61.15 27.36 6.20
CA SER A 65 -61.08 26.77 7.56
C SER A 65 -59.78 26.23 8.18
N SER A 66 -59.48 26.78 9.36
CA SER A 66 -58.61 26.16 10.39
C SER A 66 -59.31 24.99 11.10
N ALA A 67 -58.53 23.99 11.53
CA ALA A 67 -58.91 23.05 12.60
C ALA A 67 -57.77 22.97 13.61
N SER A 68 -58.09 23.14 14.90
CA SER A 68 -57.10 23.19 15.98
C SER A 68 -56.66 21.80 16.44
N LEU A 69 -55.36 21.50 16.35
CA LEU A 69 -54.74 20.40 17.08
C LEU A 69 -53.69 20.97 18.04
N SER A 70 -53.93 20.79 19.33
CA SER A 70 -53.03 21.26 20.40
C SER A 70 -51.83 20.33 20.52
N SER A 71 -50.78 20.59 19.74
CA SER A 71 -49.45 20.04 20.03
C SER A 71 -48.95 20.66 21.34
N VAL A 72 -49.03 19.90 22.43
CA VAL A 72 -48.25 20.21 23.64
C VAL A 72 -46.78 20.27 23.24
N ALA A 73 -46.17 21.44 23.42
CA ALA A 73 -44.75 21.62 23.24
C ALA A 73 -44.03 20.93 24.41
N SER A 74 -43.79 19.62 24.25
CA SER A 74 -42.84 18.89 25.09
C SER A 74 -41.46 19.50 24.89
N SER A 75 -41.12 20.47 25.74
CA SER A 75 -39.76 20.94 25.89
C SER A 75 -38.93 19.79 26.47
N SER A 76 -38.36 18.95 25.60
CA SER A 76 -37.28 18.06 25.99
C SER A 76 -36.25 18.89 26.75
N PRO A 77 -35.73 18.40 27.89
CA PRO A 77 -34.57 19.05 28.50
C PRO A 77 -33.47 19.14 27.44
N ALA A 78 -32.74 20.25 27.42
CA ALA A 78 -31.54 20.35 26.58
C ALA A 78 -30.61 19.17 26.92
N ALA A 79 -30.10 18.48 25.90
CA ALA A 79 -29.21 17.35 26.09
C ALA A 79 -28.01 17.77 26.97
N PRO A 80 -27.50 16.90 27.86
CA PRO A 80 -26.39 17.24 28.73
C PRO A 80 -25.18 17.72 27.92
N GLN A 81 -24.88 19.02 28.04
CA GLN A 81 -23.66 19.55 27.48
C GLN A 81 -22.50 19.28 28.42
N ASN A 82 -21.44 18.69 27.87
CA ASN A 82 -20.21 18.39 28.55
C ASN A 82 -19.01 18.95 27.77
N THR A 83 -17.87 18.95 28.43
CA THR A 83 -16.62 19.49 27.89
C THR A 83 -15.53 18.44 28.04
N ILE A 84 -14.77 18.21 26.97
CA ILE A 84 -13.55 17.40 26.98
C ILE A 84 -12.35 18.25 26.57
N THR A 85 -11.17 17.90 27.07
CA THR A 85 -9.89 18.42 26.59
C THR A 85 -9.03 17.23 26.15
N ILE A 86 -8.34 17.37 25.02
CA ILE A 86 -7.42 16.38 24.47
C ILE A 86 -6.04 17.05 24.36
N GLU A 87 -5.15 16.63 25.26
CA GLU A 87 -3.72 16.95 25.29
C GLU A 87 -2.92 15.85 24.56
N GLU A 88 -1.66 16.12 24.27
CA GLU A 88 -0.72 15.15 23.69
C GLU A 88 -0.50 13.90 24.54
N GLY A 89 -0.19 12.77 23.89
CA GLY A 89 -0.12 11.46 24.55
C GLY A 89 -1.48 10.78 24.77
N SER A 90 -2.60 11.44 24.46
CA SER A 90 -3.93 10.81 24.46
C SER A 90 -4.13 9.85 23.28
N ASN A 91 -4.74 8.68 23.53
CA ASN A 91 -5.20 7.71 22.51
C ASN A 91 -6.24 8.29 21.53
N ALA A 92 -6.72 9.51 21.77
CA ALA A 92 -7.56 10.25 20.85
C ALA A 92 -6.79 10.94 19.70
N ILE A 93 -5.45 10.93 19.67
CA ILE A 93 -4.65 11.51 18.58
C ILE A 93 -4.32 10.43 17.55
N CYS A 94 -4.92 10.51 16.35
CA CYS A 94 -4.85 9.44 15.35
C CYS A 94 -3.73 9.62 14.33
N SER A 95 -3.29 10.85 14.08
CA SER A 95 -2.12 11.14 13.27
C SER A 95 -1.56 12.51 13.58
N ALA A 96 -0.27 12.66 13.33
CA ALA A 96 0.49 13.90 13.44
C ALA A 96 1.60 13.89 12.37
N THR A 97 1.89 15.06 11.80
CA THR A 97 2.95 15.32 10.81
C THR A 97 3.82 16.44 11.35
N GLY A 98 4.81 16.04 12.15
CA GLY A 98 5.59 16.86 13.07
C GLY A 98 5.96 16.05 14.31
N VAL A 99 6.36 16.74 15.39
CA VAL A 99 6.84 16.13 16.64
C VAL A 99 6.10 16.68 17.86
N ILE A 100 6.08 15.92 18.95
CA ILE A 100 5.71 16.45 20.28
C ILE A 100 6.98 17.01 20.93
N GLU A 101 6.94 18.27 21.35
CA GLU A 101 8.05 18.97 22.00
C GLU A 101 7.65 19.55 23.36
N SER A 102 8.65 19.91 24.16
CA SER A 102 8.48 20.53 25.49
C SER A 102 9.50 21.65 25.73
N ASN A 103 10.01 22.26 24.65
CA ASN A 103 11.15 23.20 24.64
C ASN A 103 10.76 24.67 24.90
N HIS A 104 9.47 24.99 24.90
CA HIS A 104 8.90 26.29 25.25
C HIS A 104 7.94 26.14 26.43
N ALA A 105 8.01 27.01 27.44
CA ALA A 105 7.18 26.89 28.64
C ALA A 105 5.71 27.28 28.40
N GLY A 106 4.81 26.83 29.28
CA GLY A 106 3.42 27.29 29.37
C GLY A 106 2.36 26.37 28.75
N PHE A 107 2.76 25.22 28.21
CA PHE A 107 1.84 24.16 27.76
C PHE A 107 1.09 23.46 28.91
N GLY A 108 0.02 22.75 28.57
CA GLY A 108 -0.67 21.74 29.39
C GLY A 108 -0.07 20.34 29.21
N GLY A 109 -0.57 19.34 29.92
CA GLY A 109 -0.05 17.97 29.81
C GLY A 109 1.47 17.82 30.03
N ALA A 110 2.13 17.18 29.07
CA ALA A 110 3.54 16.82 29.01
C ALA A 110 4.33 17.56 27.90
N GLY A 111 3.68 18.28 26.98
CA GLY A 111 4.32 18.98 25.87
C GLY A 111 3.34 19.72 24.96
N PHE A 112 3.64 19.79 23.67
CA PHE A 112 2.75 20.29 22.62
C PHE A 112 3.16 19.74 21.25
N PHE A 113 2.25 19.76 20.28
CA PHE A 113 2.53 19.42 18.89
C PHE A 113 3.19 20.59 18.13
N ASN A 114 4.41 20.37 17.65
CA ASN A 114 5.10 21.21 16.67
C ASN A 114 5.00 20.55 15.29
N GLY A 115 4.21 21.15 14.38
CA GLY A 115 3.94 20.62 13.04
C GLY A 115 5.04 20.96 12.04
N ASP A 116 5.29 20.06 11.08
CA ASP A 116 6.29 20.29 10.04
C ASP A 116 6.04 21.60 9.27
N ASN A 117 7.11 22.32 8.91
CA ASN A 117 7.01 23.54 8.10
C ASN A 117 6.75 23.19 6.62
N THR A 118 5.50 22.80 6.32
CA THR A 118 4.99 22.55 4.96
C THR A 118 3.46 22.71 4.91
N VAL A 119 2.90 22.85 3.69
CA VAL A 119 1.44 22.78 3.46
C VAL A 119 0.96 21.36 3.78
N GLY A 120 -0.19 21.24 4.43
CA GLY A 120 -0.81 19.96 4.79
C GLY A 120 -0.32 19.32 6.09
N ALA A 121 0.83 19.75 6.64
CA ALA A 121 1.30 19.31 7.96
C ALA A 121 0.23 19.59 9.03
N GLY A 122 -0.02 18.63 9.92
CA GLY A 122 -1.24 18.64 10.70
C GLY A 122 -1.33 17.58 11.79
N ILE A 123 -2.40 17.66 12.56
CA ILE A 123 -2.76 16.75 13.64
C ILE A 123 -4.25 16.38 13.55
N THR A 124 -4.55 15.10 13.80
CA THR A 124 -5.90 14.52 13.72
C THR A 124 -6.34 13.99 15.07
N TYR A 125 -7.51 14.39 15.53
CA TYR A 125 -8.14 13.94 16.77
C TYR A 125 -9.38 13.09 16.49
N SER A 126 -9.62 12.04 17.27
CA SER A 126 -10.86 11.25 17.31
C SER A 126 -11.76 11.74 18.43
N VAL A 127 -13.05 11.93 18.13
CA VAL A 127 -14.07 12.40 19.08
C VAL A 127 -15.37 11.65 18.85
N LYS A 128 -16.12 11.38 19.91
CA LYS A 128 -17.44 10.74 19.82
C LYS A 128 -18.54 11.70 20.30
N THR A 129 -19.71 11.65 19.68
CA THR A 129 -20.93 12.32 20.16
C THR A 129 -22.11 11.36 20.05
N ALA A 130 -23.11 11.47 20.94
CA ALA A 130 -24.33 10.67 20.84
C ALA A 130 -25.23 11.12 19.66
N ASP A 131 -25.26 12.43 19.38
CA ASP A 131 -26.17 13.07 18.43
C ASP A 131 -25.44 13.86 17.34
N ASN A 132 -26.12 14.06 16.20
CA ASN A 132 -25.70 15.04 15.18
C ASN A 132 -25.82 16.47 15.74
N GLY A 133 -24.76 17.28 15.70
CA GLY A 133 -24.86 18.65 16.19
C GLY A 133 -23.61 19.51 16.05
N ASN A 134 -23.78 20.81 16.29
CA ASN A 134 -22.67 21.75 16.38
C ASN A 134 -21.97 21.63 17.75
N ALA A 135 -20.65 21.48 17.72
CA ALA A 135 -19.78 21.58 18.88
C ALA A 135 -18.91 22.84 18.77
N THR A 136 -18.65 23.49 19.91
CA THR A 136 -17.61 24.52 20.00
C THR A 136 -16.26 23.83 20.12
N LEU A 137 -15.37 24.05 19.15
CA LEU A 137 -13.99 23.59 19.17
C LEU A 137 -13.09 24.76 19.57
N GLN A 138 -12.40 24.62 20.70
CA GLN A 138 -11.34 25.50 21.14
C GLN A 138 -9.99 24.85 20.81
N ILE A 139 -9.05 25.62 20.28
CA ILE A 139 -7.69 25.18 19.95
C ILE A 139 -6.73 26.07 20.72
N ARG A 140 -5.99 25.50 21.68
CA ARG A 140 -4.94 26.21 22.42
C ARG A 140 -3.64 26.11 21.64
N TYR A 141 -2.99 27.24 21.40
CA TYR A 141 -1.89 27.34 20.46
C TYR A 141 -0.88 28.44 20.83
N ALA A 142 0.35 28.33 20.33
CA ALA A 142 1.35 29.39 20.34
C ALA A 142 1.90 29.64 18.92
N ASN A 143 2.08 30.91 18.57
CA ASN A 143 2.67 31.33 17.31
C ASN A 143 3.66 32.49 17.56
N GLY A 144 4.89 32.14 17.90
CA GLY A 144 5.99 33.10 18.07
C GLY A 144 6.60 33.62 16.77
N SER A 145 5.98 33.40 15.62
CA SER A 145 6.41 33.99 14.35
C SER A 145 5.81 35.38 14.13
N GLY A 146 6.43 36.18 13.26
CA GLY A 146 6.00 37.55 12.93
C GLY A 146 4.78 37.67 12.01
N SER A 147 4.00 36.60 11.81
CA SER A 147 2.81 36.59 10.96
C SER A 147 1.82 35.51 11.43
N ALA A 148 0.56 35.58 10.98
CA ALA A 148 -0.41 34.53 11.27
C ALA A 148 -0.10 33.24 10.49
N ARG A 149 -0.24 32.07 11.14
CA ARG A 149 -0.16 30.77 10.47
C ARG A 149 -1.58 30.30 10.14
N ASN A 150 -1.92 30.26 8.86
CA ASN A 150 -3.25 29.86 8.39
C ASN A 150 -3.37 28.35 8.30
N ALA A 151 -4.54 27.83 8.61
CA ALA A 151 -4.83 26.40 8.63
C ALA A 151 -6.29 26.13 8.22
N THR A 152 -6.59 24.88 7.91
CA THR A 152 -7.96 24.40 7.70
C THR A 152 -8.28 23.38 8.77
N VAL A 153 -9.41 23.56 9.45
CA VAL A 153 -10.03 22.53 10.30
C VAL A 153 -11.03 21.77 9.46
N SER A 154 -10.87 20.46 9.30
CA SER A 154 -11.81 19.60 8.56
C SER A 154 -12.36 18.50 9.45
N ILE A 155 -13.60 18.09 9.16
CA ILE A 155 -14.31 17.04 9.91
C ILE A 155 -14.55 15.84 9.00
N ASN A 156 -14.22 14.63 9.46
CA ASN A 156 -14.40 13.38 8.70
C ASN A 156 -13.80 13.48 7.29
N ASP A 157 -12.53 13.86 7.21
CA ASP A 157 -11.77 14.11 5.96
C ASP A 157 -12.47 15.10 5.00
N GLY A 158 -13.20 16.06 5.57
CA GLY A 158 -13.99 17.07 4.86
C GLY A 158 -15.45 16.70 4.61
N ALA A 159 -15.87 15.46 4.89
CA ALA A 159 -17.27 15.03 4.71
C ALA A 159 -18.24 15.66 5.73
N GLY A 160 -17.76 16.05 6.91
CA GLY A 160 -18.48 16.90 7.87
C GLY A 160 -18.31 18.40 7.62
N GLY A 161 -17.68 18.78 6.51
CA GLY A 161 -17.30 20.15 6.17
C GLY A 161 -15.87 20.50 6.57
N ALA A 162 -15.47 21.72 6.21
CA ALA A 162 -14.18 22.30 6.55
C ALA A 162 -14.34 23.81 6.84
N THR A 163 -13.47 24.37 7.67
CA THR A 163 -13.45 25.78 8.08
C THR A 163 -12.01 26.26 8.15
N ASP A 164 -11.68 27.29 7.36
CA ASP A 164 -10.38 27.93 7.41
C ASP A 164 -10.25 28.79 8.69
N VAL A 165 -9.07 28.73 9.29
CA VAL A 165 -8.72 29.39 10.54
C VAL A 165 -7.36 30.08 10.44
N SER A 166 -7.12 31.08 11.29
CA SER A 166 -5.90 31.86 11.29
C SER A 166 -5.32 31.97 12.70
N PHE A 167 -4.22 31.27 12.95
CA PHE A 167 -3.48 31.35 14.21
C PHE A 167 -2.65 32.63 14.24
N SER A 168 -3.27 33.72 14.71
CA SER A 168 -2.62 35.03 14.87
C SER A 168 -1.40 34.94 15.79
N THR A 169 -0.38 35.77 15.54
CA THR A 169 0.86 35.77 16.35
C THR A 169 0.58 35.99 17.84
N THR A 170 1.23 35.18 18.68
CA THR A 170 1.20 35.30 20.15
C THR A 170 2.43 36.05 20.69
N GLY A 171 3.30 36.56 19.79
CA GLY A 171 4.53 37.28 20.10
C GLY A 171 5.72 36.37 20.42
N GLU A 172 5.51 35.31 21.19
CA GLU A 172 6.54 34.33 21.58
C GLU A 172 5.96 32.90 21.61
N TRP A 173 6.80 31.89 21.37
CA TRP A 173 6.38 30.48 21.39
C TRP A 173 6.02 29.95 22.79
N SER A 174 6.35 30.68 23.85
CA SER A 174 5.89 30.45 25.23
C SER A 174 4.58 31.19 25.59
N ASN A 175 4.04 32.02 24.69
CA ASN A 175 2.77 32.69 24.90
C ASN A 175 1.66 31.90 24.21
N TRP A 176 0.75 31.34 25.02
CA TRP A 176 -0.35 30.49 24.56
C TRP A 176 -1.67 31.26 24.52
N GLN A 177 -2.41 31.14 23.43
CA GLN A 177 -3.74 31.72 23.23
C GLN A 177 -4.74 30.62 22.82
N THR A 178 -6.02 30.96 22.78
CA THR A 178 -7.10 30.03 22.42
C THR A 178 -7.92 30.58 21.27
N LEU A 179 -7.90 29.90 20.13
CA LEU A 179 -8.83 30.13 19.03
C LEU A 179 -10.13 29.36 19.32
N ASN A 180 -11.28 29.96 19.00
CA ASN A 180 -12.58 29.28 19.05
C ASN A 180 -13.17 29.19 17.64
N THR A 181 -13.72 28.03 17.29
CA THR A 181 -14.51 27.81 16.08
C THR A 181 -15.71 26.89 16.38
N THR A 182 -16.61 26.71 15.42
CA THR A 182 -17.75 25.78 15.52
C THR A 182 -17.60 24.70 14.46
N VAL A 183 -17.78 23.45 14.85
CA VAL A 183 -17.70 22.27 13.96
C VAL A 183 -18.97 21.46 14.05
N PHE A 184 -19.42 20.89 12.93
CA PHE A 184 -20.57 19.97 12.94
C PHE A 184 -20.07 18.53 13.08
N LEU A 185 -20.50 17.84 14.13
CA LEU A 185 -20.18 16.44 14.40
C LEU A 185 -21.40 15.57 14.06
N ASN A 186 -21.15 14.40 13.46
CA ASN A 186 -22.17 13.38 13.24
C ASN A 186 -22.30 12.49 14.48
N ALA A 187 -23.49 11.92 14.73
CA ALA A 187 -23.70 10.90 15.75
C ALA A 187 -22.75 9.70 15.54
N GLY A 188 -22.08 9.28 16.61
CA GLY A 188 -20.99 8.31 16.57
C GLY A 188 -19.61 8.96 16.59
N ASP A 189 -18.64 8.29 15.99
CA ASP A 189 -17.23 8.69 15.97
C ASP A 189 -16.92 9.64 14.80
N ASN A 190 -16.08 10.65 15.05
CA ASN A 190 -15.66 11.65 14.09
C ASN A 190 -14.16 11.90 14.16
N THR A 191 -13.54 12.28 13.05
CA THR A 191 -12.20 12.90 13.04
C THR A 191 -12.29 14.41 12.96
N ILE A 192 -11.40 15.10 13.68
CA ILE A 192 -11.13 16.53 13.57
C ILE A 192 -9.67 16.70 13.15
N THR A 193 -9.43 17.17 11.93
CA THR A 193 -8.07 17.35 11.39
C THR A 193 -7.75 18.83 11.26
N ILE A 194 -6.63 19.25 11.84
CA ILE A 194 -6.09 20.61 11.69
C ILE A 194 -4.86 20.52 10.77
N ASN A 195 -4.90 21.13 9.59
CA ASN A 195 -3.80 21.12 8.62
C ASN A 195 -3.32 22.54 8.27
N SER A 196 -2.01 22.72 8.09
CA SER A 196 -1.43 23.97 7.59
C SER A 196 -1.92 24.28 6.16
N ALA A 197 -2.38 25.51 5.94
CA ALA A 197 -2.71 26.04 4.61
C ALA A 197 -1.50 26.73 3.95
N ALA A 198 -0.32 26.76 4.60
CA ALA A 198 0.85 27.51 4.15
C ALA A 198 2.16 26.70 4.25
N ALA A 199 3.14 27.02 3.42
CA ALA A 199 4.46 26.39 3.45
C ALA A 199 5.22 26.62 4.77
N GLU A 200 4.87 27.68 5.51
CA GLU A 200 5.43 27.96 6.83
C GLU A 200 5.01 26.95 7.90
N GLY A 201 4.03 26.06 7.67
CA GLY A 201 3.54 25.10 8.68
C GLY A 201 2.52 25.68 9.68
N LEU A 202 2.15 24.85 10.65
CA LEU A 202 1.16 25.19 11.69
C LEU A 202 1.74 26.04 12.83
N ALA A 203 0.87 26.71 13.59
CA ALA A 203 1.21 27.13 14.94
C ALA A 203 1.43 25.91 15.85
N ASN A 204 2.18 26.06 16.94
CA ASN A 204 2.32 24.98 17.92
C ASN A 204 0.95 24.74 18.55
N ILE A 205 0.42 23.52 18.47
CA ILE A 205 -0.89 23.15 19.03
C ILE A 205 -0.66 22.41 20.33
N ASP A 206 -1.21 22.95 21.41
CA ASP A 206 -1.10 22.41 22.76
C ASP A 206 -2.22 21.40 23.00
N ALA A 207 -3.43 21.89 23.23
CA ALA A 207 -4.62 21.05 23.40
C ALA A 207 -5.78 21.50 22.51
N ILE A 208 -6.70 20.57 22.22
CA ILE A 208 -8.06 20.94 21.79
C ILE A 208 -9.05 20.73 22.93
N THR A 209 -10.03 21.61 23.05
CA THR A 209 -11.15 21.48 23.99
C THR A 209 -12.46 21.55 23.21
N LEU A 210 -13.35 20.59 23.41
CA LEU A 210 -14.66 20.54 22.76
C LEU A 210 -15.76 20.70 23.79
N SER A 211 -16.79 21.48 23.46
CA SER A 211 -18.01 21.60 24.25
C SER A 211 -19.24 21.43 23.37
N GLY A 212 -20.15 20.54 23.77
CA GLY A 212 -21.37 20.17 23.05
C GLY A 212 -22.12 19.07 23.79
N SER A 213 -23.11 18.45 23.14
CA SER A 213 -23.95 17.42 23.77
C SER A 213 -23.27 16.05 23.75
N GLU A 214 -23.18 15.37 24.90
CA GLU A 214 -22.71 13.97 25.03
C GLU A 214 -21.39 13.68 24.27
N ILE A 215 -20.43 14.62 24.31
CA ILE A 215 -19.12 14.49 23.66
C ILE A 215 -18.17 13.69 24.54
N ALA A 216 -17.45 12.72 23.95
CA ALA A 216 -16.37 11.99 24.58
C ALA A 216 -15.09 12.06 23.73
N ALA A 217 -13.93 11.93 24.37
CA ALA A 217 -12.70 11.69 23.64
C ALA A 217 -12.83 10.34 22.92
N GLY A 218 -12.58 10.34 21.61
CA GLY A 218 -12.62 9.11 20.83
C GLY A 218 -11.37 8.26 21.08
N SER A 219 -11.36 7.06 20.52
CA SER A 219 -10.18 6.22 20.47
C SER A 219 -9.78 6.02 19.02
N CYS A 220 -8.50 6.11 18.73
CA CYS A 220 -7.94 5.68 17.44
C CYS A 220 -7.78 4.15 17.41
N ASP A 221 -7.69 3.51 18.59
CA ASP A 221 -7.88 2.07 18.82
C ASP A 221 -9.39 1.75 18.81
N GLY A 222 -9.96 1.52 17.63
CA GLY A 222 -11.41 1.47 17.45
C GLY A 222 -12.07 0.10 17.64
N VAL A 223 -12.56 -0.22 18.84
CA VAL A 223 -13.78 -1.03 19.07
C VAL A 223 -14.46 -0.60 20.38
N GLU A 224 -15.77 -0.32 20.33
CA GLU A 224 -16.67 -0.65 21.45
C GLU A 224 -18.07 -0.96 20.91
N THR A 225 -18.62 -2.11 21.31
CA THR A 225 -20.02 -2.50 21.08
C THR A 225 -20.65 -3.07 22.36
N SER A 226 -20.63 -2.25 23.41
CA SER A 226 -21.52 -2.31 24.57
C SER A 226 -21.58 -3.65 25.32
N SER A 227 -20.79 -3.81 26.38
CA SER A 227 -21.37 -4.09 27.71
C SER A 227 -20.35 -4.00 28.85
N SER A 228 -20.71 -3.19 29.86
CA SER A 228 -19.99 -3.07 31.14
C SER A 228 -20.42 -4.15 32.15
N PRO A 229 -19.75 -4.29 33.31
CA PRO A 229 -18.30 -4.29 33.54
C PRO A 229 -17.86 -5.48 34.43
N ASN A 230 -16.54 -5.74 34.57
CA ASN A 230 -15.95 -5.98 35.91
C ASN A 230 -14.41 -6.04 35.97
N THR A 231 -13.89 -5.59 37.11
CA THR A 231 -12.58 -5.91 37.73
C THR A 231 -11.33 -5.98 36.85
N ALA A 232 -10.46 -4.97 36.98
CA ALA A 232 -9.08 -5.03 36.54
C ALA A 232 -8.24 -6.02 37.38
N SER A 233 -7.22 -6.62 36.76
CA SER A 233 -6.07 -7.20 37.46
C SER A 233 -4.81 -6.97 36.63
N SER A 234 -3.91 -6.12 37.13
CA SER A 234 -2.65 -5.81 36.47
C SER A 234 -1.60 -6.90 36.71
N THR A 235 -1.17 -7.58 35.66
CA THR A 235 0.03 -8.44 35.69
C THR A 235 0.91 -8.16 34.47
N SER A 236 1.95 -7.35 34.67
CA SER A 236 3.04 -7.18 33.72
C SER A 236 3.88 -8.46 33.61
N ASN A 237 4.17 -8.96 32.40
CA ASN A 237 5.47 -9.61 32.19
C ASN A 237 5.98 -9.65 30.74
N SER A 238 7.31 -9.63 30.65
CA SER A 238 8.21 -10.04 29.56
C SER A 238 7.65 -10.53 28.22
N SER A 239 7.98 -9.79 27.16
CA SER A 239 8.58 -10.27 25.90
C SER A 239 8.56 -11.78 25.62
N SER A 240 7.72 -12.19 24.67
CA SER A 240 7.97 -13.34 23.80
C SER A 240 7.49 -13.00 22.37
N GLY A 241 8.22 -13.47 21.35
CA GLY A 241 7.96 -13.11 19.95
C GLY A 241 6.71 -13.77 19.40
N GLY A 242 5.54 -13.20 19.69
CA GLY A 242 4.27 -13.62 19.12
C GLY A 242 4.14 -13.19 17.65
N VAL A 243 3.56 -14.07 16.83
CA VAL A 243 2.98 -13.67 15.54
C VAL A 243 1.87 -12.67 15.85
N ILE A 244 1.88 -11.49 15.20
CA ILE A 244 0.77 -10.54 15.30
C ILE A 244 -0.40 -11.14 14.52
N THR A 245 -1.24 -11.92 15.19
CA THR A 245 -2.39 -12.58 14.57
C THR A 245 -3.43 -11.57 14.07
N PRO A 246 -4.09 -11.81 12.94
CA PRO A 246 -5.18 -10.94 12.49
C PRO A 246 -6.32 -10.84 13.51
N PRO A 247 -7.15 -9.78 13.46
CA PRO A 247 -8.19 -9.53 14.45
C PRO A 247 -9.22 -10.68 14.54
N PRO A 248 -9.79 -10.94 15.72
CA PRO A 248 -10.88 -11.91 15.89
C PRO A 248 -12.05 -11.60 14.93
N GLY A 249 -12.31 -12.52 14.00
CA GLY A 249 -13.39 -12.40 13.02
C GLY A 249 -12.96 -11.98 11.60
N ALA A 250 -11.67 -11.68 11.38
CA ALA A 250 -11.12 -11.46 10.03
C ALA A 250 -11.29 -12.70 9.14
N LYS A 251 -11.53 -12.49 7.84
CA LYS A 251 -11.92 -13.53 6.88
C LYS A 251 -10.96 -13.58 5.69
N ALA A 252 -10.63 -14.79 5.26
CA ALA A 252 -9.98 -15.00 3.97
C ALA A 252 -10.96 -14.74 2.82
N ASP A 253 -10.44 -14.19 1.73
CA ASP A 253 -11.18 -14.11 0.47
C ASP A 253 -11.34 -15.53 -0.11
N PRO A 254 -12.58 -16.01 -0.39
CA PRO A 254 -12.80 -17.36 -0.89
C PRO A 254 -12.20 -17.61 -2.29
N SER A 255 -11.82 -16.56 -3.03
CA SER A 255 -11.15 -16.68 -4.33
C SER A 255 -9.65 -16.96 -4.24
N MET A 256 -9.03 -16.78 -3.06
CA MET A 256 -7.56 -16.83 -2.90
C MET A 256 -6.95 -18.18 -3.29
N GLY A 257 -7.52 -19.29 -2.83
CA GLY A 257 -6.96 -20.62 -3.05
C GLY A 257 -5.49 -20.77 -2.57
N GLY A 258 -4.79 -21.77 -3.11
CA GLY A 258 -3.34 -21.86 -2.95
C GLY A 258 -2.79 -22.10 -1.53
N TYR A 259 -1.47 -22.04 -1.44
CA TYR A 259 -0.70 -22.18 -0.21
C TYR A 259 -0.89 -21.00 0.77
N ALA A 260 -1.33 -19.81 0.32
CA ALA A 260 -1.63 -18.70 1.22
C ALA A 260 -2.93 -18.92 2.03
N ASN A 261 -3.76 -19.89 1.62
CA ASN A 261 -5.02 -20.26 2.27
C ASN A 261 -4.93 -21.53 3.15
N ILE A 262 -3.72 -22.02 3.48
CA ILE A 262 -3.57 -23.17 4.39
C ILE A 262 -2.84 -22.80 5.68
N ALA A 263 -3.23 -23.46 6.77
CA ALA A 263 -2.64 -23.22 8.09
C ALA A 263 -1.14 -23.56 8.14
N GLY A 264 -0.39 -22.72 8.85
CA GLY A 264 1.04 -22.88 9.13
C GLY A 264 1.61 -21.66 9.86
N HIS A 265 2.80 -21.81 10.45
CA HIS A 265 3.53 -20.71 11.11
C HIS A 265 2.68 -19.86 12.10
N GLY A 266 1.71 -20.46 12.77
CA GLY A 266 0.82 -19.78 13.73
C GLY A 266 -0.43 -19.12 13.14
N LEU A 267 -0.60 -19.11 11.81
CA LEU A 267 -1.78 -18.61 11.12
C LEU A 267 -2.61 -19.76 10.52
N SER A 268 -3.90 -19.51 10.29
CA SER A 268 -4.83 -20.46 9.65
C SER A 268 -5.02 -20.23 8.15
N THR A 269 -4.84 -18.98 7.70
CA THR A 269 -5.04 -18.49 6.32
C THR A 269 -4.57 -17.02 6.24
N THR A 270 -4.57 -16.42 5.04
CA THR A 270 -4.27 -15.00 4.81
C THR A 270 -5.56 -14.17 4.76
N THR A 271 -5.65 -13.13 5.59
CA THR A 271 -6.74 -12.14 5.63
C THR A 271 -6.25 -10.71 5.33
N GLY A 272 -4.93 -10.49 5.31
CA GLY A 272 -4.32 -9.18 5.14
C GLY A 272 -4.72 -8.21 6.24
N GLY A 273 -5.21 -7.04 5.83
CA GLY A 273 -5.76 -6.01 6.69
C GLY A 273 -7.25 -6.17 7.05
N ASP A 274 -7.90 -7.29 6.74
CA ASP A 274 -9.32 -7.49 7.12
C ASP A 274 -9.50 -7.52 8.65
N GLY A 275 -10.63 -7.00 9.12
CA GLY A 275 -10.86 -6.66 10.53
C GLY A 275 -10.13 -5.38 11.00
N GLY A 276 -9.26 -4.80 10.17
CA GLY A 276 -8.60 -3.52 10.41
C GLY A 276 -9.31 -2.33 9.76
N ARG A 277 -8.86 -1.10 10.06
CA ARG A 277 -9.42 0.11 9.44
C ARG A 277 -8.94 0.28 8.00
N THR A 278 -9.75 0.98 7.20
CA THR A 278 -9.35 1.39 5.85
C THR A 278 -8.71 2.77 5.87
N VAL A 279 -7.61 2.94 5.13
CA VAL A 279 -6.99 4.23 4.81
C VAL A 279 -6.88 4.37 3.29
N SER A 280 -6.83 5.61 2.78
CA SER A 280 -6.62 5.88 1.34
C SER A 280 -5.35 6.70 1.15
N VAL A 281 -4.59 6.40 0.09
CA VAL A 281 -3.28 7.03 -0.19
C VAL A 281 -3.15 7.41 -1.67
N SER A 282 -2.42 8.51 -1.92
CA SER A 282 -2.16 9.06 -3.26
C SER A 282 -0.70 9.46 -3.48
N ASN A 283 0.16 9.28 -2.46
CA ASN A 283 1.56 9.66 -2.46
C ASN A 283 2.40 8.63 -1.68
N TYR A 284 3.73 8.71 -1.82
CA TYR A 284 4.65 7.75 -1.21
C TYR A 284 4.75 7.86 0.32
N ALA A 285 4.66 9.07 0.89
CA ALA A 285 4.85 9.27 2.32
C ALA A 285 3.75 8.57 3.14
N ASP A 286 2.48 8.73 2.73
CA ASP A 286 1.36 8.04 3.38
C ASP A 286 1.42 6.53 3.15
N LEU A 287 1.72 6.09 1.92
CA LEU A 287 1.84 4.66 1.62
C LEU A 287 2.93 4.00 2.47
N ALA A 288 4.11 4.62 2.60
CA ALA A 288 5.20 4.12 3.43
C ALA A 288 4.83 4.14 4.93
N ARG A 289 4.22 5.23 5.42
CA ARG A 289 3.73 5.36 6.81
C ARG A 289 2.79 4.21 7.17
N TYR A 290 1.79 3.95 6.32
CA TYR A 290 0.80 2.90 6.61
C TYR A 290 1.33 1.49 6.35
N ALA A 291 2.22 1.28 5.37
CA ALA A 291 2.86 -0.02 5.14
C ALA A 291 3.80 -0.44 6.28
N LEU A 292 4.47 0.52 6.92
CA LEU A 292 5.35 0.33 8.08
C LEU A 292 4.65 0.41 9.45
N SER A 293 3.37 0.79 9.50
CA SER A 293 2.56 0.75 10.73
C SER A 293 2.39 -0.69 11.23
N ASP A 294 2.30 -0.88 12.55
CA ASP A 294 1.97 -2.18 13.15
C ASP A 294 0.45 -2.44 13.19
N GLU A 295 -0.36 -1.44 12.83
CA GLU A 295 -1.81 -1.55 12.67
C GLU A 295 -2.23 -2.58 11.61
N VAL A 296 -3.38 -3.21 11.81
CA VAL A 296 -4.08 -3.99 10.78
C VAL A 296 -4.77 -3.00 9.83
N LEU A 297 -4.39 -2.97 8.55
CA LEU A 297 -4.81 -1.91 7.62
C LEU A 297 -5.17 -2.38 6.20
N ILE A 298 -6.30 -1.89 5.69
CA ILE A 298 -6.62 -1.90 4.26
C ILE A 298 -6.17 -0.56 3.66
N ILE A 299 -5.09 -0.58 2.90
CA ILE A 299 -4.46 0.61 2.28
C ILE A 299 -4.93 0.72 0.83
N LYS A 300 -5.86 1.65 0.56
CA LYS A 300 -6.42 1.89 -0.77
C LYS A 300 -5.54 2.88 -1.55
N VAL A 301 -4.86 2.39 -2.58
CA VAL A 301 -3.94 3.17 -3.42
C VAL A 301 -4.69 3.83 -4.58
N SER A 302 -4.50 5.13 -4.76
CA SER A 302 -5.08 5.93 -5.85
C SER A 302 -4.00 6.58 -6.72
N GLY A 303 -4.31 6.78 -8.00
CA GLY A 303 -3.40 7.44 -8.95
C GLY A 303 -2.08 6.70 -9.19
N THR A 304 -1.03 7.46 -9.48
CA THR A 304 0.34 6.93 -9.65
C THR A 304 1.22 7.42 -8.51
N ILE A 305 1.66 6.50 -7.65
CA ILE A 305 2.62 6.77 -6.59
C ILE A 305 4.04 6.56 -7.12
N LYS A 306 4.91 7.54 -6.85
CA LYS A 306 6.35 7.53 -7.16
C LYS A 306 7.13 7.73 -5.87
N ALA A 307 8.23 7.00 -5.70
CA ALA A 307 9.12 7.16 -4.55
C ALA A 307 10.16 8.28 -4.76
N PRO A 308 10.83 8.76 -3.70
CA PRO A 308 12.05 9.57 -3.79
C PRO A 308 13.17 8.85 -4.56
N ALA A 309 14.10 9.60 -5.15
CA ALA A 309 15.06 9.09 -6.13
C ALA A 309 15.95 7.92 -5.66
N ASP A 310 16.26 7.84 -4.36
CA ASP A 310 17.12 6.79 -3.77
C ASP A 310 16.34 5.57 -3.26
N VAL A 311 15.00 5.62 -3.25
CA VAL A 311 14.16 4.51 -2.78
C VAL A 311 13.87 3.55 -3.92
N LYS A 312 14.44 2.35 -3.82
CA LYS A 312 14.17 1.23 -4.74
C LYS A 312 13.03 0.32 -4.30
N MET A 313 12.98 0.06 -3.00
CA MET A 313 12.05 -0.87 -2.35
C MET A 313 11.49 -0.20 -1.11
N MET A 314 10.21 -0.43 -0.83
CA MET A 314 9.51 0.02 0.36
C MET A 314 9.13 -1.19 1.19
N ASP A 315 9.60 -1.25 2.44
CA ASP A 315 9.28 -2.33 3.37
C ASP A 315 7.77 -2.36 3.68
N VAL A 316 7.21 -3.57 3.78
CA VAL A 316 5.81 -3.82 4.15
C VAL A 316 5.79 -4.72 5.39
N LYS A 317 5.15 -4.26 6.47
CA LYS A 317 4.92 -5.04 7.68
C LYS A 317 3.70 -5.97 7.56
N SER A 318 3.52 -6.82 8.58
CA SER A 318 2.42 -7.76 8.72
C SER A 318 1.02 -7.12 8.69
N ASN A 319 -0.02 -7.92 8.41
CA ASN A 319 -1.44 -7.56 8.50
C ASN A 319 -1.85 -6.36 7.61
N LYS A 320 -1.48 -6.40 6.33
CA LYS A 320 -1.77 -5.33 5.35
C LYS A 320 -2.56 -5.87 4.17
N THR A 321 -3.54 -5.10 3.70
CA THR A 321 -4.15 -5.26 2.37
C THR A 321 -3.87 -4.00 1.57
N ILE A 322 -2.80 -3.99 0.77
CA ILE A 322 -2.50 -2.88 -0.14
C ILE A 322 -3.26 -3.14 -1.44
N ILE A 323 -4.26 -2.32 -1.75
CA ILE A 323 -5.19 -2.55 -2.86
C ILE A 323 -5.39 -1.31 -3.73
N GLY A 324 -5.22 -1.46 -5.05
CA GLY A 324 -5.47 -0.40 -6.02
C GLY A 324 -6.95 -0.03 -6.16
N GLN A 325 -7.25 1.26 -6.27
CA GLN A 325 -8.57 1.77 -6.59
C GLN A 325 -8.79 1.92 -8.11
N GLY A 326 -9.93 1.47 -8.60
CA GLY A 326 -10.27 1.48 -10.02
C GLY A 326 -9.32 0.59 -10.85
N SER A 327 -8.98 1.04 -12.07
CA SER A 327 -8.13 0.30 -13.01
C SER A 327 -6.78 0.98 -13.30
N GLY A 328 -6.42 2.01 -12.54
CA GLY A 328 -5.27 2.89 -12.83
C GLY A 328 -4.25 3.05 -11.70
N ALA A 329 -4.51 2.47 -10.53
CA ALA A 329 -3.61 2.54 -9.38
C ALA A 329 -2.22 1.96 -9.74
N THR A 330 -1.20 2.81 -9.70
CA THR A 330 0.13 2.50 -10.24
C THR A 330 1.22 2.78 -9.20
N ILE A 331 2.14 1.82 -9.04
CA ILE A 331 3.42 1.95 -8.35
C ILE A 331 4.49 2.13 -9.44
N ASP A 332 5.16 3.28 -9.45
CA ASP A 332 6.08 3.68 -10.53
C ASP A 332 7.45 4.09 -9.97
N GLY A 333 8.49 3.34 -10.35
CA GLY A 333 9.89 3.58 -9.95
C GLY A 333 10.42 2.71 -8.80
N PHE A 334 9.55 2.06 -8.03
CA PHE A 334 9.93 1.26 -6.86
C PHE A 334 9.09 -0.02 -6.72
N GLY A 335 9.52 -0.92 -5.83
CA GLY A 335 8.80 -2.14 -5.46
C GLY A 335 8.49 -2.25 -3.96
N PHE A 336 7.86 -3.35 -3.56
CA PHE A 336 7.53 -3.65 -2.15
C PHE A 336 8.40 -4.80 -1.62
N ASP A 337 9.02 -4.64 -0.44
CA ASP A 337 9.73 -5.72 0.26
C ASP A 337 8.90 -6.24 1.43
N VAL A 338 8.29 -7.42 1.26
CA VAL A 338 7.52 -8.12 2.28
C VAL A 338 8.52 -8.88 3.15
N ASN A 339 9.01 -8.18 4.18
CA ASN A 339 10.24 -8.52 4.89
C ASN A 339 10.17 -8.10 6.37
N GLY A 340 10.56 -8.98 7.28
CA GLY A 340 10.70 -8.69 8.72
C GLY A 340 12.12 -8.28 9.15
N TRP A 341 13.09 -8.30 8.24
CA TRP A 341 14.49 -7.96 8.48
C TRP A 341 14.74 -6.47 8.22
N LEU A 342 14.15 -5.65 9.07
CA LEU A 342 14.13 -4.19 9.00
C LEU A 342 15.49 -3.57 9.44
N PRO A 343 15.67 -2.23 9.36
CA PRO A 343 16.96 -1.59 9.68
C PRO A 343 17.55 -1.93 11.06
N GLU A 344 16.73 -2.24 12.06
CA GLU A 344 17.18 -2.69 13.38
C GLU A 344 17.91 -4.04 13.32
N GLN A 345 17.34 -5.02 12.61
CA GLN A 345 17.95 -6.34 12.42
C GLN A 345 19.20 -6.23 11.54
N ILE A 346 19.19 -5.33 10.56
CA ILE A 346 20.37 -5.02 9.74
C ILE A 346 21.49 -4.41 10.59
N ALA A 347 21.19 -3.54 11.54
CA ALA A 347 22.17 -2.95 12.46
C ALA A 347 22.69 -3.97 13.49
N ALA A 348 21.83 -4.84 14.02
CA ALA A 348 22.19 -5.84 15.04
C ALA A 348 22.94 -7.07 14.47
N PHE A 349 22.58 -7.51 13.26
CA PHE A 349 22.99 -8.81 12.72
C PHE A 349 23.53 -8.76 11.27
N GLY A 350 23.51 -7.60 10.62
CA GLY A 350 24.00 -7.40 9.26
C GLY A 350 22.94 -7.55 8.17
N LYS A 351 23.32 -7.27 6.91
CA LYS A 351 22.41 -7.12 5.76
C LYS A 351 21.66 -8.38 5.31
N THR A 352 21.91 -9.54 5.90
CA THR A 352 21.35 -10.83 5.48
C THR A 352 20.69 -11.54 6.65
N CYS A 353 19.40 -11.85 6.52
CA CYS A 353 18.68 -12.72 7.46
C CYS A 353 19.21 -14.17 7.36
N SER A 354 20.20 -14.48 8.19
CA SER A 354 20.85 -15.80 8.25
C SER A 354 20.04 -16.81 9.08
N PRO A 355 20.12 -18.13 8.83
CA PRO A 355 19.29 -19.14 9.51
C PRO A 355 19.45 -19.19 11.03
N ASP A 356 20.67 -18.95 11.53
CA ASP A 356 20.99 -18.86 12.95
C ASP A 356 20.32 -17.68 13.67
N LYS A 357 19.79 -16.70 12.91
CA LYS A 357 19.06 -15.53 13.39
C LYS A 357 17.55 -15.62 13.20
N LYS A 358 17.01 -16.75 12.70
CA LYS A 358 15.56 -16.95 12.49
C LYS A 358 14.71 -16.59 13.72
N ASN A 359 15.18 -16.93 14.92
CA ASN A 359 14.46 -16.71 16.17
C ASN A 359 14.80 -15.36 16.84
N SER A 360 15.48 -14.45 16.13
CA SER A 360 15.94 -13.15 16.64
C SER A 360 15.15 -11.95 16.10
N PHE A 361 14.09 -12.21 15.32
CA PHE A 361 13.17 -11.21 14.77
C PHE A 361 11.79 -11.85 14.50
N THR A 362 10.77 -11.03 14.23
CA THR A 362 9.45 -11.50 13.79
C THR A 362 9.34 -11.39 12.27
N PRO A 363 9.13 -12.49 11.52
CA PRO A 363 8.91 -12.42 10.08
C PRO A 363 7.62 -11.66 9.73
N THR A 364 7.63 -10.91 8.62
CA THR A 364 6.43 -10.26 8.10
C THR A 364 5.43 -11.32 7.64
N SER A 365 4.16 -11.16 7.99
CA SER A 365 3.14 -12.15 7.62
C SER A 365 1.74 -11.59 7.47
N ASN A 366 0.87 -12.35 6.80
CA ASN A 366 -0.51 -11.97 6.54
C ASN A 366 -0.61 -10.68 5.70
N VAL A 367 -0.13 -10.74 4.45
CA VAL A 367 -0.04 -9.59 3.54
C VAL A 367 -0.75 -9.87 2.22
N ILE A 368 -1.63 -8.95 1.81
CA ILE A 368 -2.37 -8.99 0.55
C ILE A 368 -1.94 -7.77 -0.29
N ILE A 369 -1.54 -8.00 -1.54
CA ILE A 369 -1.15 -6.95 -2.50
C ILE A 369 -2.00 -7.15 -3.76
N ARG A 370 -2.93 -6.23 -4.04
CA ARG A 370 -3.96 -6.43 -5.08
C ARG A 370 -4.21 -5.24 -6.00
N ASN A 371 -4.59 -5.53 -7.24
CA ASN A 371 -5.11 -4.56 -8.21
C ASN A 371 -4.17 -3.37 -8.54
N LEU A 372 -2.86 -3.56 -8.39
CA LEU A 372 -1.85 -2.53 -8.68
C LEU A 372 -1.16 -2.77 -10.03
N ILE A 373 -0.80 -1.68 -10.70
CA ILE A 373 0.10 -1.68 -11.85
C ILE A 373 1.52 -1.38 -11.34
N PHE A 374 2.46 -2.30 -11.51
CA PHE A 374 3.88 -2.08 -11.20
C PHE A 374 4.65 -1.74 -12.47
N LYS A 375 5.37 -0.60 -12.46
CA LYS A 375 6.17 -0.09 -13.58
C LYS A 375 7.51 0.45 -13.11
N ASN A 376 8.53 0.28 -13.94
CA ASN A 376 9.86 0.89 -13.77
C ASN A 376 10.51 0.63 -12.41
N ALA A 377 10.12 -0.45 -11.71
CA ALA A 377 10.63 -0.73 -10.36
C ALA A 377 12.15 -0.86 -10.37
N ALA A 378 12.83 -0.06 -9.55
CA ALA A 378 14.29 0.06 -9.57
C ALA A 378 15.05 -1.13 -8.95
N ASP A 379 14.34 -2.19 -8.56
CA ASP A 379 14.86 -3.48 -8.11
C ASP A 379 13.89 -4.60 -8.53
N ASP A 380 13.45 -5.48 -7.63
CA ASP A 380 12.22 -6.28 -7.80
C ASP A 380 10.94 -5.40 -7.82
N SER A 381 9.80 -5.87 -8.34
CA SER A 381 8.50 -5.18 -8.13
C SER A 381 7.82 -5.57 -6.81
N ILE A 382 7.85 -6.86 -6.47
CA ILE A 382 7.54 -7.38 -5.14
C ILE A 382 8.61 -8.41 -4.78
N ASN A 383 9.18 -8.27 -3.60
CA ASN A 383 10.06 -9.27 -3.00
C ASN A 383 9.40 -9.81 -1.72
N ILE A 384 9.52 -11.11 -1.47
CA ILE A 384 9.02 -11.77 -0.27
C ILE A 384 10.20 -12.54 0.34
N GLN A 385 10.76 -12.02 1.43
CA GLN A 385 12.01 -12.54 2.00
C GLN A 385 12.02 -12.67 3.54
N CYS A 386 13.04 -13.39 4.03
CA CYS A 386 13.36 -13.51 5.46
C CYS A 386 12.25 -14.18 6.29
N TYR A 387 11.90 -15.41 5.91
CA TYR A 387 10.84 -16.23 6.50
C TYR A 387 9.43 -15.64 6.43
N SER A 388 9.21 -14.58 5.65
CA SER A 388 7.90 -13.94 5.53
C SER A 388 6.88 -14.87 4.88
N HIS A 389 5.65 -14.89 5.38
CA HIS A 389 4.69 -15.94 5.03
C HIS A 389 3.22 -15.53 5.07
N HIS A 390 2.33 -16.33 4.47
CA HIS A 390 0.92 -15.98 4.29
C HIS A 390 0.81 -14.67 3.49
N VAL A 391 1.21 -14.76 2.21
CA VAL A 391 1.27 -13.61 1.30
C VAL A 391 0.50 -13.91 0.03
N TRP A 392 -0.42 -13.01 -0.32
CA TRP A 392 -1.28 -13.13 -1.51
C TRP A 392 -1.08 -11.94 -2.45
N VAL A 393 -0.58 -12.22 -3.65
CA VAL A 393 -0.35 -11.24 -4.72
C VAL A 393 -1.37 -11.50 -5.82
N ASP A 394 -2.36 -10.63 -5.98
CA ASP A 394 -3.54 -10.95 -6.80
C ASP A 394 -4.09 -9.82 -7.69
N HIS A 395 -4.47 -10.15 -8.93
CA HIS A 395 -4.97 -9.18 -9.93
C HIS A 395 -4.02 -7.97 -10.16
N ASN A 396 -2.70 -8.11 -10.05
CA ASN A 396 -1.74 -7.04 -10.35
C ASN A 396 -1.23 -7.13 -11.80
N THR A 397 -0.86 -5.99 -12.41
CA THR A 397 -0.17 -5.95 -13.71
C THR A 397 1.28 -5.56 -13.52
N PHE A 398 2.20 -6.48 -13.80
CA PHE A 398 3.64 -6.25 -13.78
C PHE A 398 4.17 -5.95 -15.18
N TYR A 399 4.91 -4.86 -15.32
CA TYR A 399 5.77 -4.59 -16.47
C TYR A 399 7.23 -4.91 -16.12
N ALA A 400 8.16 -4.76 -17.07
CA ALA A 400 9.57 -4.96 -16.81
C ALA A 400 10.10 -4.09 -15.65
N ALA A 401 10.75 -4.74 -14.69
CA ALA A 401 11.49 -4.17 -13.58
C ALA A 401 13.00 -4.26 -13.81
N TYR A 402 13.81 -3.75 -12.88
CA TYR A 402 15.26 -3.83 -12.95
C TYR A 402 15.80 -5.25 -12.68
N ASP A 403 15.25 -5.98 -11.69
CA ASP A 403 15.53 -7.40 -11.46
C ASP A 403 14.28 -8.27 -11.69
N GLY A 404 13.64 -8.79 -10.64
CA GLY A 404 12.46 -9.65 -10.71
C GLY A 404 11.14 -8.89 -10.78
N SER A 405 10.04 -9.61 -11.09
CA SER A 405 8.68 -9.05 -10.94
C SER A 405 8.11 -9.43 -9.58
N VAL A 406 8.02 -10.73 -9.27
CA VAL A 406 7.60 -11.24 -7.95
C VAL A 406 8.54 -12.35 -7.50
N ASP A 407 9.50 -12.04 -6.62
CA ASP A 407 10.48 -13.00 -6.12
C ASP A 407 10.12 -13.49 -4.71
N THR A 408 10.36 -14.76 -4.41
CA THR A 408 10.14 -15.38 -3.08
C THR A 408 11.40 -16.13 -2.66
N LYS A 409 12.05 -15.69 -1.58
CA LYS A 409 13.41 -16.11 -1.22
C LYS A 409 13.61 -16.18 0.30
N ARG A 410 14.71 -16.81 0.74
CA ARG A 410 15.21 -16.79 2.13
C ARG A 410 14.19 -17.34 3.15
N GLY A 411 13.76 -18.58 2.95
CA GLY A 411 12.87 -19.30 3.87
C GLY A 411 11.43 -18.79 3.93
N SER A 412 11.06 -17.81 3.08
CA SER A 412 9.68 -17.37 2.91
C SER A 412 8.78 -18.49 2.43
N ASP A 413 7.49 -18.44 2.76
CA ASP A 413 6.64 -19.64 2.64
C ASP A 413 5.14 -19.30 2.59
N LEU A 414 4.32 -20.26 2.17
CA LEU A 414 2.85 -20.09 2.12
C LEU A 414 2.41 -18.85 1.33
N VAL A 415 2.84 -18.79 0.07
CA VAL A 415 2.61 -17.67 -0.85
C VAL A 415 1.64 -18.10 -1.97
N THR A 416 0.80 -17.18 -2.44
CA THR A 416 -0.06 -17.38 -3.62
C THR A 416 -0.05 -16.16 -4.52
N ILE A 417 0.12 -16.41 -5.81
CA ILE A 417 0.27 -15.43 -6.88
C ILE A 417 -0.83 -15.75 -7.89
N SER A 418 -1.93 -15.02 -7.89
CA SER A 418 -3.12 -15.36 -8.67
C SER A 418 -3.65 -14.23 -9.55
N PHE A 419 -4.22 -14.57 -10.72
CA PHE A 419 -4.83 -13.60 -11.63
C PHE A 419 -3.93 -12.39 -12.01
N ASN A 420 -2.61 -12.48 -11.85
CA ASN A 420 -1.71 -11.39 -12.23
C ASN A 420 -1.39 -11.45 -13.72
N LYS A 421 -1.20 -10.29 -14.33
CA LYS A 421 -0.64 -10.18 -15.69
C LYS A 421 0.84 -9.81 -15.60
N PHE A 422 1.71 -10.68 -16.12
CA PHE A 422 3.13 -10.41 -16.32
C PHE A 422 3.34 -10.02 -17.77
N SER A 423 3.48 -8.72 -18.03
CA SER A 423 3.45 -8.10 -19.36
C SER A 423 4.85 -7.72 -19.83
N GLN A 424 5.45 -8.52 -20.70
CA GLN A 424 6.79 -8.30 -21.27
C GLN A 424 7.89 -8.16 -20.20
N THR A 425 7.74 -8.89 -19.10
CA THR A 425 8.69 -8.89 -17.97
C THR A 425 10.01 -9.59 -18.34
N GLY A 426 11.13 -9.07 -17.83
CA GLY A 426 12.46 -9.65 -18.05
C GLY A 426 12.64 -10.95 -17.26
N LYS A 427 13.04 -10.82 -15.99
CA LYS A 427 13.03 -11.92 -15.03
C LYS A 427 11.70 -11.85 -14.30
N THR A 428 10.87 -12.89 -14.38
CA THR A 428 9.47 -12.77 -13.94
C THR A 428 9.30 -13.15 -12.47
N SER A 429 9.58 -14.38 -12.07
CA SER A 429 9.42 -14.84 -10.68
C SER A 429 10.40 -15.95 -10.29
N LEU A 430 11.31 -15.66 -9.37
CA LEU A 430 12.25 -16.62 -8.77
C LEU A 430 11.73 -17.11 -7.41
N VAL A 431 11.76 -18.42 -7.22
CA VAL A 431 11.52 -19.10 -5.95
C VAL A 431 12.83 -19.75 -5.53
N GLY A 432 13.45 -19.24 -4.45
CA GLY A 432 14.77 -19.66 -3.97
C GLY A 432 15.94 -19.01 -4.71
N HIS A 433 16.65 -18.10 -4.03
CA HIS A 433 17.55 -17.13 -4.69
C HIS A 433 18.90 -17.70 -5.14
N SER A 434 19.44 -18.69 -4.43
CA SER A 434 20.78 -19.26 -4.64
C SER A 434 20.75 -20.78 -4.56
N ASP A 435 21.58 -21.44 -5.35
CA ASP A 435 21.76 -22.90 -5.39
C ASP A 435 22.35 -23.46 -4.08
N ASN A 436 23.01 -22.59 -3.30
CA ASN A 436 23.70 -22.94 -2.05
C ASN A 436 22.96 -22.49 -0.79
N ASN A 437 21.65 -22.18 -0.87
CA ASN A 437 20.85 -21.68 0.27
C ASN A 437 19.98 -22.77 0.95
N GLY A 438 20.35 -24.05 0.76
CA GLY A 438 19.54 -25.20 1.18
C GLY A 438 19.17 -25.21 2.66
N ASP A 439 20.09 -24.80 3.54
CA ASP A 439 19.89 -24.72 4.99
C ASP A 439 18.78 -23.73 5.42
N GLN A 440 18.47 -22.76 4.55
CA GLN A 440 17.43 -21.77 4.77
C GLN A 440 16.13 -22.10 4.02
N ASP A 441 16.26 -22.53 2.77
CA ASP A 441 15.14 -22.63 1.82
C ASP A 441 14.48 -24.04 1.81
N SER A 442 15.14 -25.08 2.33
CA SER A 442 14.59 -26.44 2.38
C SER A 442 13.42 -26.56 3.36
N GLY A 443 12.27 -27.04 2.87
CA GLY A 443 11.04 -27.19 3.66
C GLY A 443 10.15 -25.93 3.70
N TYR A 444 10.63 -24.83 3.12
CA TYR A 444 9.88 -23.58 2.94
C TYR A 444 9.51 -23.40 1.46
N LEU A 445 9.34 -22.15 1.00
CA LEU A 445 9.13 -21.78 -0.40
C LEU A 445 7.95 -22.52 -1.06
N ARG A 446 6.85 -22.71 -0.31
CA ARG A 446 5.60 -23.24 -0.85
C ARG A 446 4.82 -22.11 -1.51
N VAL A 447 4.86 -22.07 -2.84
CA VAL A 447 4.29 -20.99 -3.66
C VAL A 447 3.26 -21.54 -4.65
N THR A 448 2.14 -20.85 -4.82
CA THR A 448 1.11 -21.20 -5.79
C THR A 448 1.03 -20.15 -6.88
N TYR A 449 0.96 -20.56 -8.14
CA TYR A 449 0.64 -19.69 -9.27
C TYR A 449 -0.66 -20.19 -9.90
N HIS A 450 -1.71 -19.36 -9.94
CA HIS A 450 -2.90 -19.72 -10.71
C HIS A 450 -3.63 -18.59 -11.42
N HIS A 451 -4.26 -18.93 -12.54
CA HIS A 451 -5.02 -17.98 -13.35
C HIS A 451 -4.22 -16.73 -13.77
N ASN A 452 -2.89 -16.77 -13.69
CA ASN A 452 -2.03 -15.68 -14.17
C ASN A 452 -1.93 -15.73 -15.70
N TRP A 453 -1.74 -14.56 -16.31
CA TRP A 453 -1.38 -14.44 -17.71
C TRP A 453 0.08 -14.00 -17.82
N PHE A 454 0.90 -14.90 -18.34
CA PHE A 454 2.28 -14.62 -18.70
C PHE A 454 2.32 -14.16 -20.17
N ASP A 455 2.22 -12.85 -20.37
CA ASP A 455 2.14 -12.19 -21.69
C ASP A 455 3.52 -11.76 -22.18
N ARG A 456 4.14 -12.62 -22.99
CA ARG A 456 5.46 -12.41 -23.60
C ARG A 456 6.59 -12.06 -22.62
N PRO A 457 6.68 -12.68 -21.42
CA PRO A 457 7.88 -12.57 -20.59
C PRO A 457 9.09 -13.22 -21.26
N ASN A 458 10.29 -12.85 -20.81
CA ASN A 458 11.53 -13.51 -21.22
C ASN A 458 11.73 -14.82 -20.43
N ASN A 459 11.93 -14.77 -19.11
CA ASN A 459 12.23 -15.97 -18.31
C ASN A 459 11.70 -15.94 -16.86
N ARG A 460 11.93 -17.06 -16.15
CA ARG A 460 11.49 -17.38 -14.76
C ARG A 460 9.96 -17.36 -14.58
N THR A 461 9.24 -18.31 -15.17
CA THR A 461 7.77 -18.38 -15.12
C THR A 461 7.20 -19.67 -14.49
N PRO A 462 7.51 -20.00 -13.22
CA PRO A 462 8.55 -19.43 -12.36
C PRO A 462 9.95 -20.05 -12.66
N ARG A 463 10.97 -19.70 -11.86
CA ARG A 463 12.17 -20.53 -11.68
C ARG A 463 12.28 -20.98 -10.23
N VAL A 464 12.43 -22.28 -9.96
CA VAL A 464 12.27 -22.86 -8.61
C VAL A 464 13.51 -23.58 -8.12
N ARG A 465 13.87 -23.37 -6.84
CA ARG A 465 14.83 -24.15 -6.04
C ARG A 465 14.25 -24.45 -4.66
N PHE A 466 14.56 -25.62 -4.11
CA PHE A 466 14.16 -26.20 -2.80
C PHE A 466 12.65 -26.30 -2.49
N GLY A 467 11.89 -25.27 -2.84
CA GLY A 467 10.47 -25.11 -2.59
C GLY A 467 9.58 -26.05 -3.38
N HIS A 468 8.34 -26.16 -2.91
CA HIS A 468 7.29 -26.96 -3.51
C HIS A 468 6.24 -26.04 -4.13
N VAL A 469 6.31 -25.90 -5.45
CA VAL A 469 5.49 -24.97 -6.22
C VAL A 469 4.32 -25.68 -6.91
N HIS A 470 3.16 -25.04 -6.87
CA HIS A 470 1.97 -25.46 -7.60
C HIS A 470 1.69 -24.49 -8.74
N THR A 471 1.58 -24.98 -9.97
CA THR A 471 1.15 -24.18 -11.12
C THR A 471 -0.16 -24.76 -11.64
N TYR A 472 -1.26 -24.00 -11.58
CA TYR A 472 -2.53 -24.43 -12.17
C TYR A 472 -3.35 -23.34 -12.84
N ASN A 473 -4.11 -23.67 -13.88
CA ASN A 473 -4.97 -22.71 -14.58
C ASN A 473 -4.26 -21.44 -15.12
N ASN A 474 -2.93 -21.43 -15.26
CA ASN A 474 -2.21 -20.29 -15.84
C ASN A 474 -2.21 -20.37 -17.38
N TYR A 475 -2.07 -19.20 -18.03
CA TYR A 475 -1.89 -19.08 -19.48
C TYR A 475 -0.49 -18.53 -19.79
N TYR A 476 0.31 -19.29 -20.55
CA TYR A 476 1.69 -18.97 -20.89
C TYR A 476 1.86 -18.64 -22.38
N ASP A 477 2.41 -17.47 -22.67
CA ASP A 477 2.77 -16.96 -24.02
C ASP A 477 4.21 -16.40 -23.94
N ASN A 478 5.19 -17.23 -23.55
CA ASN A 478 6.54 -16.80 -23.15
C ASN A 478 7.56 -16.78 -24.31
N ASN A 479 8.48 -15.81 -24.34
CA ASN A 479 9.46 -15.64 -25.44
C ASN A 479 10.71 -16.55 -25.40
N ASP A 480 11.16 -17.03 -24.22
CA ASP A 480 12.36 -17.89 -24.12
C ASP A 480 12.15 -19.14 -23.28
N SER A 481 11.50 -19.05 -22.11
CA SER A 481 11.35 -20.23 -21.24
C SER A 481 10.07 -20.28 -20.41
N CYS A 482 9.60 -21.50 -20.16
CA CYS A 482 8.52 -21.82 -19.23
C CYS A 482 9.02 -22.73 -18.09
N MET A 483 8.46 -22.55 -16.88
CA MET A 483 8.67 -23.38 -15.67
C MET A 483 10.10 -23.97 -15.51
N ARG A 484 11.07 -23.15 -15.10
CA ARG A 484 12.46 -23.62 -14.89
C ARG A 484 12.62 -24.26 -13.51
N ILE A 485 13.29 -25.41 -13.44
CA ILE A 485 13.59 -26.12 -12.18
C ILE A 485 15.12 -26.12 -11.96
N GLY A 486 15.55 -25.95 -10.72
CA GLY A 486 16.93 -26.04 -10.25
C GLY A 486 17.00 -26.71 -8.86
N PRO A 487 18.10 -26.56 -8.10
CA PRO A 487 18.44 -27.45 -6.98
C PRO A 487 17.35 -27.60 -5.92
N GLY A 488 16.95 -28.84 -5.67
CA GLY A 488 15.88 -29.25 -4.74
C GLY A 488 14.46 -28.83 -5.14
N GLY A 489 14.28 -28.11 -6.27
CA GLY A 489 13.01 -27.52 -6.68
C GLY A 489 11.99 -28.57 -7.11
N LYS A 490 10.72 -28.37 -6.74
CA LYS A 490 9.62 -29.30 -7.02
C LYS A 490 8.44 -28.54 -7.61
N ILE A 491 7.96 -28.95 -8.79
CA ILE A 491 6.76 -28.39 -9.41
C ILE A 491 5.67 -29.45 -9.55
N TYR A 492 4.45 -29.13 -9.10
CA TYR A 492 3.23 -29.83 -9.50
C TYR A 492 2.47 -28.95 -10.50
N ALA A 493 2.30 -29.45 -11.74
CA ALA A 493 1.65 -28.74 -12.84
C ALA A 493 0.36 -29.46 -13.30
N GLU A 494 -0.76 -28.75 -13.27
CA GLU A 494 -2.07 -29.23 -13.74
C GLU A 494 -2.90 -28.10 -14.36
N ALA A 495 -3.74 -28.40 -15.35
CA ALA A 495 -4.65 -27.44 -15.98
C ALA A 495 -4.01 -26.13 -16.48
N ASN A 496 -2.71 -26.07 -16.77
CA ASN A 496 -2.11 -24.89 -17.42
C ASN A 496 -2.31 -24.97 -18.94
N TYR A 497 -2.45 -23.82 -19.62
CA TYR A 497 -2.35 -23.74 -21.08
C TYR A 497 -1.02 -23.11 -21.45
N VAL A 498 -0.21 -23.81 -22.23
CA VAL A 498 1.05 -23.29 -22.76
C VAL A 498 0.90 -23.07 -24.26
N LYS A 499 0.76 -21.80 -24.63
CA LYS A 499 0.60 -21.31 -26.00
C LYS A 499 1.96 -21.00 -26.62
N ASP A 500 2.79 -20.22 -25.92
CA ASP A 500 4.23 -20.08 -26.19
C ASP A 500 5.02 -20.33 -24.90
N ALA A 501 6.21 -20.91 -25.07
CA ALA A 501 7.15 -21.25 -24.01
C ALA A 501 8.58 -20.86 -24.34
N GLY A 502 8.93 -20.65 -25.62
CA GLY A 502 10.30 -20.72 -26.16
C GLY A 502 10.98 -22.08 -25.96
N LYS A 503 11.17 -22.50 -24.71
CA LYS A 503 11.78 -23.75 -24.25
C LYS A 503 11.15 -24.20 -22.93
N ILE A 504 10.89 -25.49 -22.75
CA ILE A 504 10.90 -26.06 -21.40
C ILE A 504 12.34 -26.41 -21.06
N LEU A 505 12.80 -26.07 -19.86
CA LEU A 505 13.98 -26.72 -19.32
C LEU A 505 13.55 -28.01 -18.62
N LYS A 506 14.10 -29.12 -19.12
CA LYS A 506 13.98 -30.46 -18.55
C LYS A 506 14.27 -30.44 -17.05
N ALA A 507 13.60 -31.30 -16.27
CA ALA A 507 14.05 -31.60 -14.92
C ALA A 507 15.45 -32.29 -14.91
N SER A 508 15.85 -32.88 -16.04
CA SER A 508 17.07 -33.70 -16.21
C SER A 508 18.41 -32.95 -16.28
N GLU A 509 18.53 -31.74 -15.74
CA GLU A 509 19.84 -31.31 -15.19
C GLU A 509 20.12 -32.03 -13.84
N ASN A 510 19.21 -32.90 -13.40
CA ASN A 510 19.23 -33.75 -12.19
C ASN A 510 19.11 -32.97 -10.87
N GLU A 511 18.67 -31.71 -10.96
CA GLU A 511 18.62 -30.78 -9.83
C GLU A 511 17.23 -30.72 -9.15
N GLY A 512 16.15 -31.20 -9.78
CA GLY A 512 14.81 -31.16 -9.18
C GLY A 512 13.78 -32.10 -9.83
N SER A 513 12.51 -31.96 -9.41
CA SER A 513 11.41 -32.90 -9.72
C SER A 513 10.17 -32.21 -10.29
N LEU A 514 9.42 -32.92 -11.14
CA LEU A 514 8.25 -32.40 -11.86
C LEU A 514 7.15 -33.46 -11.97
N THR A 515 5.98 -33.16 -11.38
CA THR A 515 4.73 -33.81 -11.75
C THR A 515 4.01 -32.96 -12.79
N TRP A 516 3.87 -33.49 -13.99
CA TRP A 516 3.14 -32.87 -15.10
C TRP A 516 1.95 -33.75 -15.45
N THR A 517 0.76 -33.32 -15.04
CA THR A 517 -0.48 -34.09 -15.27
C THR A 517 -0.99 -33.93 -16.71
N SER A 518 -1.80 -34.89 -17.16
CA SER A 518 -2.46 -34.88 -18.48
C SER A 518 -3.56 -33.82 -18.65
N SER A 519 -3.78 -32.96 -17.65
CA SER A 519 -4.76 -31.86 -17.70
C SER A 519 -4.18 -30.56 -18.25
N ASN A 520 -2.85 -30.44 -18.32
CA ASN A 520 -2.19 -29.32 -18.99
C ASN A 520 -2.35 -29.45 -20.51
N ILE A 521 -2.58 -28.32 -21.18
CA ILE A 521 -2.67 -28.23 -22.65
C ILE A 521 -1.41 -27.58 -23.19
N TRP A 522 -0.87 -28.15 -24.27
CA TRP A 522 0.19 -27.56 -25.07
C TRP A 522 -0.36 -27.19 -26.45
N ASP A 523 -0.10 -25.98 -26.93
CA ASP A 523 -0.57 -25.58 -28.25
C ASP A 523 0.25 -26.25 -29.35
N LYS A 524 -0.36 -27.26 -29.98
CA LYS A 524 0.26 -28.04 -31.04
C LYS A 524 0.54 -27.24 -32.31
N ASN A 525 -0.07 -26.07 -32.49
CA ASN A 525 0.13 -25.26 -33.69
C ASN A 525 1.47 -24.52 -33.67
N GLU A 526 1.96 -24.12 -32.48
CA GLU A 526 3.27 -23.46 -32.33
C GLU A 526 4.42 -24.47 -32.13
N PHE A 527 4.15 -25.67 -31.57
CA PHE A 527 5.20 -26.65 -31.19
C PHE A 527 5.13 -28.04 -31.83
N GLY A 528 4.03 -28.40 -32.51
CA GLY A 528 3.75 -29.80 -32.87
C GLY A 528 3.57 -30.68 -31.62
N ASP A 529 3.92 -31.96 -31.72
CA ASP A 529 3.82 -32.90 -30.60
C ASP A 529 4.98 -32.73 -29.59
N VAL A 530 4.93 -31.67 -28.80
CA VAL A 530 5.67 -31.57 -27.52
C VAL A 530 4.82 -32.22 -26.43
N GLY A 531 4.92 -33.56 -26.35
CA GLY A 531 4.32 -34.35 -25.28
C GLY A 531 5.13 -34.34 -23.98
N SER A 532 4.56 -34.97 -22.94
CA SER A 532 5.17 -35.25 -21.63
C SER A 532 6.60 -35.78 -21.73
N ASP A 533 6.84 -36.59 -22.76
CA ASP A 533 8.03 -37.41 -22.97
C ASP A 533 9.27 -36.57 -23.34
N LYS A 534 9.11 -35.24 -23.48
CA LYS A 534 10.20 -34.27 -23.67
C LYS A 534 10.49 -33.42 -22.41
N LEU A 535 9.66 -33.52 -21.37
CA LEU A 535 9.76 -32.73 -20.13
C LEU A 535 10.67 -33.37 -19.07
N ASP A 536 10.90 -34.69 -19.19
CA ASP A 536 11.47 -35.57 -18.15
C ASP A 536 10.77 -35.44 -16.79
N ALA A 537 9.44 -35.33 -16.82
CA ALA A 537 8.61 -35.28 -15.63
C ALA A 537 8.69 -36.63 -14.86
N ASP A 538 9.33 -36.61 -13.69
CA ASP A 538 9.51 -37.78 -12.82
C ASP A 538 8.22 -38.23 -12.12
N GLN A 539 7.19 -37.38 -12.12
CA GLN A 539 5.89 -37.60 -11.50
C GLN A 539 5.97 -37.86 -9.98
N SER A 540 7.07 -37.47 -9.33
CA SER A 540 7.31 -37.73 -7.90
C SER A 540 6.69 -36.66 -6.99
N VAL A 541 6.47 -35.45 -7.51
CA VAL A 541 5.94 -34.31 -6.76
C VAL A 541 4.48 -34.57 -6.38
N GLN A 542 4.17 -34.46 -5.09
CA GLN A 542 2.86 -34.79 -4.55
C GLN A 542 1.86 -33.65 -4.72
N LYS A 543 0.58 -34.00 -4.88
CA LYS A 543 -0.46 -33.00 -5.11
C LYS A 543 -0.67 -32.12 -3.85
N PRO A 544 -0.70 -30.77 -3.97
CA PRO A 544 -0.93 -29.89 -2.82
C PRO A 544 -2.31 -30.09 -2.16
N PRO A 545 -2.44 -29.91 -0.83
CA PRO A 545 -3.59 -30.37 -0.06
C PRO A 545 -4.91 -29.60 -0.30
N TYR A 546 -4.85 -28.41 -0.90
CA TYR A 546 -6.00 -27.53 -1.18
C TYR A 546 -6.55 -27.67 -2.61
N SER A 547 -5.95 -28.51 -3.45
CA SER A 547 -6.12 -28.53 -4.91
C SER A 547 -7.33 -29.36 -5.42
N SER A 548 -8.40 -29.48 -4.63
CA SER A 548 -9.58 -30.28 -5.00
C SER A 548 -10.41 -29.66 -6.13
N ASN A 549 -10.32 -28.34 -6.31
CA ASN A 549 -11.23 -27.55 -7.14
C ASN A 549 -10.52 -26.93 -8.37
N VAL A 550 -9.54 -27.63 -8.94
CA VAL A 550 -8.84 -27.19 -10.15
C VAL A 550 -9.75 -27.36 -11.38
N GLY A 551 -9.84 -26.32 -12.20
CA GLY A 551 -10.70 -26.28 -13.38
C GLY A 551 -10.07 -26.93 -14.63
N PRO A 552 -10.76 -26.94 -15.77
CA PRO A 552 -10.12 -27.23 -17.05
C PRO A 552 -9.11 -26.13 -17.42
N ALA A 553 -8.11 -26.45 -18.26
CA ALA A 553 -7.11 -25.48 -18.67
C ALA A 553 -7.70 -24.30 -19.47
N PRO A 554 -7.22 -23.06 -19.27
CA PRO A 554 -7.79 -21.88 -19.91
C PRO A 554 -7.42 -21.80 -21.40
N THR A 555 -8.40 -21.92 -22.30
CA THR A 555 -8.17 -21.86 -23.76
C THR A 555 -7.93 -20.44 -24.31
N SER A 556 -7.81 -19.45 -23.42
CA SER A 556 -7.54 -18.04 -23.71
C SER A 556 -6.95 -17.39 -22.46
N PRO A 557 -6.34 -16.20 -22.55
CA PRO A 557 -5.92 -15.46 -21.37
C PRO A 557 -7.06 -15.32 -20.33
N PRO A 558 -6.80 -15.61 -19.04
CA PRO A 558 -7.74 -15.35 -17.95
C PRO A 558 -7.98 -13.84 -17.75
N PRO A 559 -8.98 -13.42 -16.94
CA PRO A 559 -9.24 -12.02 -16.62
C PRO A 559 -8.17 -11.43 -15.67
N ALA A 560 -6.91 -11.52 -16.07
CA ALA A 560 -5.76 -11.22 -15.24
C ALA A 560 -5.24 -9.78 -15.39
N GLY A 561 -4.68 -9.24 -14.31
CA GLY A 561 -4.11 -7.90 -14.22
C GLY A 561 -5.00 -6.88 -13.51
N ALA A 562 -4.44 -5.71 -13.24
CA ALA A 562 -5.14 -4.61 -12.59
C ALA A 562 -6.31 -4.08 -13.42
N GLY A 563 -7.36 -3.64 -12.73
CA GLY A 563 -8.65 -3.28 -13.33
C GLY A 563 -9.54 -4.46 -13.69
N ARG A 564 -9.32 -5.64 -13.07
CA ARG A 564 -10.08 -6.88 -13.34
C ARG A 564 -10.67 -7.58 -12.10
N LEU A 565 -10.55 -6.99 -10.90
CA LEU A 565 -11.36 -7.37 -9.73
C LEU A 565 -12.86 -7.14 -9.97
#